data_AF-F0YIX8-F1
#
_entry.id   AF-F0YIX8-F1
#
_cell.length_a   1.000
_cell.length_b   1.000
_cell.length_c   1.000
_cell.angle_alpha   90.00
_cell.angle_beta   90.00
_cell.angle_gamma   90.00
#
_symmetry.space_group_name_H-M   'P 1'
#
loop_
_entity.id
_entity.type
_entity.pdbx_description
1 polymer ?
#
loop_
_entity_poly.entity_id
_entity_poly.type
_entity_poly.pdbx_seq_one_letter_code
_entity_poly.pdbx_strand_id
1 'polypeptide(L)' 'RGRFGTVAYLGPVGYAQGEWCGIVLDEPAGKNDGSVKGKKYFECKPKHGLIVRSHE' A
#
# COMPACT_ATOMS: atom_id res chain seq x y z
N ARG A 1 -10.62 -15.29 -5.27
CA ARG A 1 -10.06 -14.52 -6.42
C ARG A 1 -8.82 -13.78 -5.93
N GLY A 2 -7.73 -13.78 -6.70
CA GLY A 2 -6.56 -12.97 -6.38
C GLY A 2 -6.82 -11.48 -6.61
N ARG A 3 -6.09 -10.60 -5.92
CA ARG A 3 -6.01 -9.18 -6.23
C ARG A 3 -4.67 -8.93 -6.89
N PHE A 4 -4.69 -8.34 -8.08
CA PHE A 4 -3.50 -8.01 -8.85
C PHE A 4 -3.17 -6.52 -8.71
N GLY A 5 -1.89 -6.20 -8.85
CA GLY A 5 -1.40 -4.84 -8.72
C GLY A 5 0.12 -4.75 -8.84
N THR A 6 0.61 -3.52 -8.84
CA THR A 6 2.02 -3.18 -8.99
C THR A 6 2.60 -2.71 -7.66
N VAL A 7 3.78 -3.21 -7.29
CA VAL A 7 4.54 -2.69 -6.13
C VAL A 7 4.96 -1.25 -6.42
N ALA A 8 4.54 -0.33 -5.57
CA ALA A 8 4.85 1.10 -5.68
C ALA A 8 5.69 1.62 -4.51
N TYR A 9 5.84 0.83 -3.44
CA TYR A 9 6.64 1.18 -2.28
C TYR A 9 7.19 -0.07 -1.59
N LEU A 10 8.46 -0.05 -1.21
CA LEU A 10 9.07 -1.02 -0.30
C LEU A 10 9.88 -0.25 0.74
N GLY A 11 9.55 -0.40 2.02
CA GLY A 11 10.27 0.29 3.09
C GLY A 11 9.48 0.43 4.40
N PRO A 12 10.03 1.18 5.36
CA PRO A 12 9.43 1.34 6.68
C PRO A 12 8.22 2.30 6.68
N VAL A 13 7.24 2.02 7.54
CA VAL A 13 6.10 2.93 7.78
C VAL A 13 6.23 3.64 9.13
N GLY A 14 5.63 4.82 9.25
CA GLY A 14 5.72 5.62 10.47
C GLY A 14 4.90 5.10 11.66
N TYR A 15 4.03 4.11 11.44
CA TYR A 15 3.08 3.61 12.46
C TYR A 15 3.35 2.17 12.91
N ALA A 16 4.34 1.48 12.35
CA ALA A 16 4.67 0.11 12.69
C ALA A 16 6.13 -0.20 12.31
N GLN A 17 6.76 -1.12 13.05
CA GLN A 17 8.12 -1.58 12.76
C GLN A 17 8.15 -2.58 11.60
N GLY A 18 9.33 -2.73 10.99
CA GLY A 18 9.62 -3.65 9.89
C GLY A 18 9.43 -3.04 8.51
N GLU A 19 9.64 -3.86 7.49
CA GLU A 19 9.49 -3.49 6.08
C GLU A 19 8.06 -3.77 5.58
N TRP A 20 7.51 -2.82 4.83
CA TRP A 20 6.17 -2.87 4.30
C TRP A 20 6.18 -2.70 2.79
N CYS A 21 5.25 -3.38 2.12
CA CYS A 21 5.02 -3.29 0.70
C CYS A 21 3.74 -2.50 0.43
N GLY A 22 3.87 -1.37 -0.27
CA GLY A 22 2.76 -0.62 -0.85
C GLY A 22 2.48 -1.09 -2.26
N ILE A 23 1.23 -1.45 -2.53
CA ILE A 23 0.76 -2.00 -3.80
C ILE A 23 -0.33 -1.07 -4.34
N VAL A 24 -0.22 -0.70 -5.62
CA VAL A 24 -1.30 -0.08 -6.39
C VAL A 24 -2.06 -1.19 -7.08
N LEU A 25 -3.27 -1.46 -6.60
CA LEU A 25 -4.15 -2.48 -7.15
C LEU A 25 -4.79 -2.01 -8.46
N ASP A 26 -5.00 -2.95 -9.37
CA ASP A 26 -5.64 -2.66 -10.67
C ASP A 26 -7.13 -2.30 -10.48
N GLU A 27 -7.79 -2.92 -9.51
CA GLU A 27 -9.18 -2.67 -9.13
C GLU A 27 -9.27 -1.89 -7.80
N PRO A 28 -10.38 -1.17 -7.52
CA PRO A 28 -10.59 -0.40 -6.28
C PRO A 28 -10.89 -1.28 -5.06
N ALA A 29 -10.04 -2.29 -4.81
CA ALA A 29 -10.14 -3.30 -3.74
C ALA A 29 -9.08 -3.10 -2.63
N GLY A 30 -8.51 -1.90 -2.57
CA GLY A 30 -7.53 -1.44 -1.58
C GLY A 30 -8.18 -0.72 -0.41
N LYS A 31 -7.35 -0.16 0.46
CA LYS A 31 -7.75 0.49 1.72
C LYS A 31 -7.41 1.98 1.77
N ASN A 32 -6.53 2.45 0.89
CA ASN A 32 -6.04 3.83 0.89
C ASN A 32 -5.78 4.33 -0.53
N ASP A 33 -5.24 5.54 -0.63
CA ASP A 33 -4.80 6.23 -1.85
C ASP A 33 -3.27 6.34 -1.93
N GLY A 34 -2.56 5.52 -1.14
CA GLY A 34 -1.11 5.60 -0.94
C GLY A 34 -0.70 6.44 0.27
N SER A 35 -1.66 7.01 1.00
CA SER A 35 -1.44 7.69 2.29
C SER A 35 -2.05 6.94 3.48
N VAL A 36 -1.39 6.99 4.64
CA VAL A 36 -1.92 6.47 5.91
C VAL A 36 -1.57 7.44 7.03
N LYS A 37 -2.57 7.84 7.83
CA LYS A 37 -2.43 8.80 8.94
C LYS A 37 -1.73 10.10 8.52
N GLY A 38 -2.09 10.65 7.35
CA GLY A 38 -1.54 11.92 6.85
C GLY A 38 -0.13 11.83 6.24
N LYS A 39 0.53 10.67 6.28
CA LYS A 39 1.82 10.45 5.59
C LYS A 39 1.59 9.73 4.26
N LYS A 40 2.12 10.28 3.16
CA LYS A 40 2.10 9.68 1.83
C LYS A 40 3.33 8.77 1.63
N TYR A 41 3.12 7.56 1.14
CA TYR A 41 4.16 6.58 0.82
C TYR A 41 4.30 6.35 -0.69
N PHE A 42 3.16 6.36 -1.39
CA PHE A 42 3.05 6.32 -2.85
C PHE A 42 1.77 7.05 -3.28
N GLU A 43 1.50 7.11 -4.58
CA GLU A 43 0.32 7.78 -5.12
C GLU A 43 -0.51 6.81 -5.95
N CYS A 44 -1.82 6.81 -5.71
CA CYS A 44 -2.79 6.10 -6.54
C CYS A 44 -4.22 6.66 -6.36
N LYS A 45 -5.17 6.13 -7.12
CA LYS A 45 -6.58 6.47 -6.98
C LYS A 45 -7.13 6.03 -5.61
N PRO A 46 -8.17 6.70 -5.07
CA PRO A 46 -8.83 6.27 -3.85
C PRO A 46 -9.26 4.80 -3.94
N LYS A 47 -8.99 4.04 -2.88
CA LYS A 47 -9.26 2.58 -2.78
C LYS A 47 -8.41 1.70 -3.70
N HIS A 48 -7.36 2.20 -4.33
CA HIS A 48 -6.40 1.35 -5.06
C HIS A 48 -5.17 0.99 -4.23
N GLY A 49 -4.85 1.77 -3.20
CA GLY A 49 -3.67 1.55 -2.38
C GLY A 49 -3.87 0.47 -1.33
N LEU A 50 -2.93 -0.45 -1.23
CA LEU A 50 -2.84 -1.46 -0.18
C LEU A 50 -1.44 -1.44 0.42
N ILE A 51 -1.31 -1.42 1.74
CA ILE A 51 -0.03 -1.52 2.45
C ILE A 51 -0.07 -2.78 3.32
N VAL A 52 0.86 -3.70 3.08
CA VAL A 52 0.98 -5.01 3.76
C VAL A 52 2.40 -5.22 4.27
N ARG A 53 2.60 -6.11 5.25
CA ARG A 53 3.95 -6.53 5.62
C ARG A 53 4.60 -7.23 4.43
N SER A 54 5.87 -6.90 4.16
CA SER A 54 6.66 -7.48 3.07
C SER A 54 6.98 -8.95 3.31
N HIS A 55 7.20 -9.32 4.58
CA HIS A 55 7.47 -10.67 5.04
C HIS A 55 6.41 -11.05 6.09
N GLU A 56 5.37 -11.72 5.62
CA GLU A 56 4.63 -12.73 6.39
C GLU A 56 4.68 -14.04 5.59
#